data_AF-C6HDE7-F1
#
_entry.id   AF-C6HDE7-F1
#
_cell.length_a   1.000
_cell.length_b   1.000
_cell.length_c   1.000
_cell.angle_alpha   90.00
_cell.angle_beta   90.00
_cell.angle_gamma   90.00
#
_symmetry.space_group_name_H-M   'P 1'
#
loop_
_entity.id
_entity.type
_entity.pdbx_description
1 polymer ?
#
loop_
_entity_poly.entity_id
_entity_poly.type
_entity_poly.pdbx_seq_one_letter_code
_entity_poly.pdbx_strand_id
1 'polypeptide(L)'
;MPAPSRDEPIQIWGSAPSSSALGAARHSVQFILRVSLTWPRMMAKGTQLPPIIHPRQLSNGNIPLPLANCFSLAKMWDGQCRGGAGIVEQTVRREVQEIASLKFRSFDEGELIAAVQALTIYTLILLFPCNEQMTVSLLDDKLVKHLKTIMHYVLSTGMVIEEEINRTRPLWDCWISVTCKRRAVLGLYSIYWAYSAYHGMQGFDCSELNHIPAPAPKYLWQATTKEQWESLYNRWLAQWDGPYYRQGELFTITPGVRMDKRAELWFEEVDEFGMLFATSIKTFERGPEFTVSPENP
;
A
#
# COMPACT_ATOMS: atom_id res chain seq x y z
N MET A 1 4.93 28.08 59.96
CA MET A 1 5.00 26.83 59.18
C MET A 1 4.43 27.10 57.80
N PRO A 2 5.24 27.02 56.73
CA PRO A 2 4.83 27.45 55.40
C PRO A 2 4.16 26.30 54.61
N ALA A 3 3.31 26.72 53.68
CA ALA A 3 2.49 25.90 52.77
C ALA A 3 3.31 25.00 51.83
N PRO A 4 2.73 23.89 51.33
CA PRO A 4 3.41 23.03 50.37
C PRO A 4 3.42 23.70 48.99
N SER A 5 4.62 23.81 48.43
CA SER A 5 4.88 24.42 47.14
C SER A 5 5.10 23.36 46.06
N ARG A 6 4.51 23.64 44.89
CA ARG A 6 4.96 23.35 43.53
C ARG A 6 4.63 21.98 42.92
N ASP A 7 3.66 22.05 42.02
CA ASP A 7 3.55 21.27 40.79
C ASP A 7 4.92 21.06 40.13
N GLU A 8 5.35 19.81 40.03
CA GLU A 8 6.35 19.37 39.06
C GLU A 8 5.62 18.92 37.79
N PRO A 9 5.90 19.53 36.62
CA PRO A 9 5.40 19.02 35.36
C PRO A 9 6.17 17.74 35.00
N ILE A 10 5.42 16.66 34.80
CA ILE A 10 5.90 15.41 34.21
C ILE A 10 6.49 15.74 32.82
N GLN A 11 7.81 15.85 32.73
CA GLN A 11 8.51 15.92 31.45
C GLN A 11 8.55 14.53 30.82
N ILE A 12 7.55 14.23 29.98
CA ILE A 12 7.64 13.15 29.00
C ILE A 12 8.46 13.71 27.81
N TRP A 13 9.79 13.66 27.92
CA TRP A 13 10.65 13.81 26.75
C TRP A 13 10.79 12.43 26.10
N GLY A 14 10.08 12.24 24.98
CA GLY A 14 10.42 11.19 24.02
C GLY A 14 11.87 11.41 23.58
N SER A 15 12.73 10.43 23.85
CA SER A 15 14.12 10.47 23.42
C SER A 15 14.18 10.44 21.90
N ALA A 16 14.93 11.39 21.30
CA ALA A 16 15.18 11.44 19.87
C ALA A 16 15.70 10.07 19.35
N PRO A 17 15.27 9.62 18.16
CA PRO A 17 15.65 8.31 17.66
C PRO A 17 17.16 8.21 17.43
N SER A 18 17.75 7.07 17.82
CA SER A 18 19.18 6.80 17.61
C SER A 18 19.54 6.85 16.11
N SER A 19 20.78 7.24 15.78
CA SER A 19 21.29 7.30 14.40
C SER A 19 21.12 5.97 13.62
N SER A 20 21.18 4.84 14.32
CA SER A 20 20.92 3.50 13.79
C SER A 20 19.46 3.27 13.38
N ALA A 21 18.51 3.84 14.11
CA ALA A 21 17.08 3.74 13.81
C ALA A 21 16.71 4.53 12.55
N LEU A 22 17.31 5.71 12.41
CA LEU A 22 17.18 6.54 11.21
C LEU A 22 17.75 5.82 9.98
N GLY A 23 18.87 5.11 10.15
CA GLY A 23 19.46 4.26 9.12
C GLY A 23 18.54 3.13 8.67
N ALA A 24 17.99 2.35 9.61
CA ALA A 24 17.04 1.28 9.32
C ALA A 24 15.78 1.79 8.62
N ALA A 25 15.24 2.94 9.06
CA ALA A 25 14.08 3.54 8.44
C ALA A 25 14.33 3.97 6.99
N ARG A 26 15.47 4.60 6.74
CA ARG A 26 15.91 4.98 5.40
C ARG A 26 16.05 3.76 4.48
N HIS A 27 16.56 2.64 5.00
CA HIS A 27 16.65 1.40 4.21
C HIS A 27 15.28 0.84 3.84
N SER A 28 14.32 0.78 4.77
CA SER A 28 12.94 0.35 4.47
C SER A 28 12.28 1.23 3.41
N VAL A 29 12.38 2.55 3.54
CA VAL A 29 11.85 3.52 2.58
C VAL A 29 12.42 3.30 1.18
N GLN A 30 13.75 3.18 1.08
CA GLN A 30 14.41 2.93 -0.19
C GLN A 30 14.03 1.58 -0.78
N PHE A 31 13.90 0.55 0.05
CA PHE A 31 13.52 -0.79 -0.40
C PHE A 31 12.10 -0.78 -1.00
N ILE A 32 11.13 -0.17 -0.31
CA ILE A 32 9.76 -0.03 -0.80
C ILE A 32 9.72 0.70 -2.14
N LEU A 33 10.34 1.87 -2.25
CA LEU A 33 10.36 2.62 -3.51
C LEU A 33 11.03 1.83 -4.65
N ARG A 34 12.17 1.18 -4.39
CA ARG A 34 12.90 0.39 -5.41
C ARG A 34 12.07 -0.78 -5.92
N VAL A 35 11.44 -1.54 -5.03
CA VAL A 35 10.61 -2.69 -5.42
C VAL A 35 9.36 -2.21 -6.16
N SER A 36 8.64 -1.22 -5.61
CA SER A 36 7.42 -0.72 -6.24
C SER A 36 7.67 -0.04 -7.59
N LEU A 37 8.81 0.63 -7.80
CA LEU A 37 9.17 1.23 -9.10
C LEU A 37 9.33 0.20 -10.23
N THR A 38 9.46 -1.10 -9.90
CA THR A 38 9.45 -2.15 -10.93
C THR A 38 8.07 -2.43 -11.51
N TRP A 39 6.99 -2.06 -10.81
CA TRP A 39 5.61 -2.44 -11.18
C TRP A 39 5.13 -1.88 -12.53
N PRO A 40 5.37 -0.60 -12.89
CA PRO A 40 5.03 -0.13 -14.24
C PRO A 40 5.74 -0.95 -15.33
N ARG A 41 7.01 -1.29 -15.11
CA ARG A 41 7.79 -2.13 -16.05
C ARG A 41 7.26 -3.56 -16.14
N MET A 42 6.80 -4.14 -15.03
CA MET A 42 6.13 -5.45 -15.04
C MET A 42 4.89 -5.42 -15.96
N MET A 43 4.06 -4.39 -15.85
CA MET A 43 2.90 -4.19 -16.72
C MET A 43 3.29 -3.99 -18.19
N ALA A 44 4.35 -3.23 -18.46
CA ALA A 44 4.83 -2.98 -19.82
C ALA A 44 5.31 -4.27 -20.51
N LYS A 45 6.08 -5.10 -19.80
CA LYS A 45 6.62 -6.37 -20.30
C LYS A 45 5.57 -7.47 -20.42
N GLY A 46 4.58 -7.48 -19.54
CA GLY A 46 3.50 -8.46 -19.55
C GLY A 46 3.90 -9.90 -19.15
N THR A 47 5.15 -10.12 -18.73
CA THR A 47 5.63 -11.43 -18.27
C THR A 47 5.16 -11.78 -16.86
N GLN A 48 4.99 -10.78 -16.02
CA GLN A 48 4.49 -10.88 -14.65
C GLN A 48 3.65 -9.64 -14.33
N LEU A 49 2.66 -9.78 -13.47
CA LEU A 49 1.82 -8.67 -13.04
C LEU A 49 2.33 -8.09 -11.71
N PRO A 50 2.21 -6.77 -11.49
CA PRO A 50 2.36 -6.19 -10.16
C PRO A 50 1.51 -6.93 -9.13
N PRO A 51 1.96 -7.06 -7.88
CA PRO A 51 1.26 -7.86 -6.87
C PRO A 51 -0.06 -7.24 -6.41
N ILE A 52 -0.46 -6.10 -6.96
CA ILE A 52 -1.76 -5.46 -6.75
C ILE A 52 -2.81 -5.88 -7.78
N ILE A 53 -2.41 -6.55 -8.88
CA ILE A 53 -3.29 -6.97 -9.99
C ILE A 53 -3.33 -8.51 -10.02
N HIS A 54 -4.53 -9.09 -9.93
CA HIS A 54 -4.70 -10.53 -10.05
C HIS A 54 -4.90 -10.95 -11.53
N PRO A 55 -4.30 -12.06 -12.01
CA PRO A 55 -4.50 -12.54 -13.39
C PRO A 55 -5.97 -12.71 -13.80
N ARG A 56 -6.83 -13.11 -12.85
CA ARG A 56 -8.29 -13.24 -13.06
C ARG A 56 -8.95 -11.96 -13.60
N GLN A 57 -8.45 -10.78 -13.21
CA GLN A 57 -8.98 -9.49 -13.69
C GLN A 57 -8.76 -9.30 -15.20
N LEU A 58 -7.81 -10.04 -15.79
CA LEU A 58 -7.45 -9.93 -17.21
C LEU A 58 -8.00 -11.11 -18.04
N SER A 59 -8.33 -12.24 -17.41
CA SER A 59 -8.69 -13.50 -18.08
C SER A 59 -9.93 -13.40 -18.98
N ASN A 60 -10.86 -12.50 -18.67
CA ASN A 60 -12.13 -12.38 -19.40
C ASN A 60 -12.06 -11.41 -20.59
N GLY A 61 -10.90 -10.79 -20.86
CA GLY A 61 -10.72 -9.79 -21.92
C GLY A 61 -11.41 -8.44 -21.66
N ASN A 62 -12.33 -8.36 -20.69
CA ASN A 62 -13.01 -7.14 -20.28
C ASN A 62 -12.25 -6.43 -19.15
N ILE A 63 -11.16 -5.75 -19.50
CA ILE A 63 -10.35 -4.97 -18.55
C ILE A 63 -11.03 -3.60 -18.36
N PRO A 64 -11.36 -3.18 -17.13
CA PRO A 64 -11.95 -1.86 -16.90
C PRO A 64 -11.05 -0.73 -17.42
N LEU A 65 -11.69 0.31 -17.96
CA LEU A 65 -11.00 1.40 -18.67
C LEU A 65 -9.83 2.02 -17.87
N PRO A 66 -9.95 2.32 -16.55
CA PRO A 66 -8.83 2.90 -15.79
C PRO A 66 -7.57 2.01 -15.82
N LEU A 67 -7.76 0.69 -15.72
CA LEU A 67 -6.64 -0.25 -15.74
C LEU A 67 -6.09 -0.46 -17.15
N ALA A 68 -6.96 -0.49 -18.18
CA ALA A 68 -6.54 -0.57 -19.57
C ALA A 68 -5.68 0.63 -19.99
N ASN A 69 -6.09 1.85 -19.62
CA ASN A 69 -5.31 3.07 -19.82
C ASN A 69 -3.97 2.99 -19.08
N CYS A 70 -3.99 2.46 -17.84
CA CYS A 70 -2.79 2.29 -17.04
C CYS A 70 -1.75 1.37 -17.71
N PHE A 71 -2.17 0.25 -18.33
CA PHE A 71 -1.25 -0.61 -19.09
C PHE A 71 -0.61 0.13 -20.28
N SER A 72 -1.39 0.95 -20.99
CA SER A 72 -0.88 1.75 -22.11
C SER A 72 0.14 2.79 -21.65
N LEU A 73 -0.14 3.49 -20.55
CA LEU A 73 0.78 4.47 -19.98
C LEU A 73 2.04 3.84 -19.39
N ALA A 74 1.94 2.66 -18.79
CA ALA A 74 3.09 1.91 -18.31
C ALA A 74 4.05 1.53 -19.45
N LYS A 75 3.51 1.11 -20.61
CA LYS A 75 4.32 0.86 -21.83
C LYS A 75 4.99 2.12 -22.35
N MET A 76 4.27 3.24 -22.38
CA MET A 76 4.81 4.53 -22.81
C MET A 76 5.93 5.02 -21.87
N TRP A 77 5.78 4.80 -20.56
CA TRP A 77 6.79 5.13 -19.56
C TRP A 77 8.03 4.24 -19.66
N ASP A 78 7.88 2.92 -19.85
CA ASP A 78 9.03 2.01 -19.98
C ASP A 78 9.79 2.23 -21.29
N GLY A 79 9.07 2.46 -22.39
CA GLY A 79 9.63 2.69 -23.73
C GLY A 79 9.94 4.15 -24.06
N GLN A 80 10.02 5.04 -23.06
CA GLN A 80 10.22 6.47 -23.29
C GLN A 80 11.54 6.77 -24.02
N CYS A 81 11.50 7.65 -25.02
CA CYS A 81 12.69 8.22 -25.65
C CYS A 81 13.27 9.36 -24.79
N ARG A 82 14.54 9.74 -25.01
CA ARG A 82 15.15 10.90 -24.35
C ARG A 82 14.28 12.15 -24.54
N GLY A 83 13.87 12.77 -23.43
CA GLY A 83 12.97 13.94 -23.43
C GLY A 83 11.46 13.59 -23.45
N GLY A 84 11.08 12.31 -23.52
CA GLY A 84 9.69 11.87 -23.51
C GLY A 84 8.99 11.92 -22.15
N ALA A 85 9.75 12.10 -21.06
CA ALA A 85 9.23 12.11 -19.70
C ALA A 85 8.09 13.13 -19.49
N GLY A 86 8.20 14.34 -20.06
CA GLY A 86 7.17 15.37 -19.92
C GLY A 86 5.82 15.00 -20.54
N ILE A 87 5.83 14.27 -21.67
CA ILE A 87 4.61 13.79 -22.33
C ILE A 87 3.94 12.72 -21.46
N VAL A 88 4.74 11.78 -20.94
CA VAL A 88 4.24 10.73 -20.04
C VAL A 88 3.62 11.35 -18.79
N GLU A 89 4.35 12.26 -18.15
CA GLU A 89 3.94 12.94 -16.94
C GLU A 89 2.65 13.74 -17.14
N GLN A 90 2.55 14.51 -18.24
CA GLN A 90 1.35 15.29 -18.55
C GLN A 90 0.13 14.39 -18.81
N THR A 91 0.34 13.27 -19.51
CA THR A 91 -0.74 12.32 -19.82
C THR A 91 -1.21 11.61 -18.55
N VAL A 92 -0.29 11.16 -17.69
CA VAL A 92 -0.60 10.55 -16.40
C VAL A 92 -1.37 11.53 -15.50
N ARG A 93 -0.96 12.80 -15.43
CA ARG A 93 -1.68 13.82 -14.65
C ARG A 93 -3.11 14.00 -15.13
N ARG A 94 -3.34 13.97 -16.45
CA ARG A 94 -4.69 14.06 -17.02
C ARG A 94 -5.55 12.88 -16.58
N GLU A 95 -5.06 11.66 -16.71
CA GLU A 95 -5.79 10.45 -16.27
C GLU A 95 -6.12 10.50 -14.78
N VAL A 96 -5.17 10.92 -13.94
CA VAL A 96 -5.43 11.09 -12.50
C VAL A 96 -6.52 12.14 -12.25
N GLN A 97 -6.49 13.27 -12.98
CA GLN A 97 -7.52 14.30 -12.88
C GLN A 97 -8.89 13.78 -13.32
N GLU A 98 -8.96 12.96 -14.37
CA GLU A 98 -10.22 12.35 -14.82
C GLU A 98 -10.80 11.37 -13.82
N ILE A 99 -9.96 10.55 -13.18
CA ILE A 99 -10.39 9.67 -12.09
C ILE A 99 -10.88 10.52 -10.90
N ALA A 100 -10.13 11.59 -10.57
CA ALA A 100 -10.40 12.44 -9.42
C ALA A 100 -11.60 13.39 -9.59
N SER A 101 -12.04 13.69 -10.82
CA SER A 101 -13.12 14.63 -11.12
C SER A 101 -14.53 14.09 -10.81
N LEU A 102 -14.68 13.37 -9.69
CA LEU A 102 -15.90 12.75 -9.18
C LEU A 102 -16.44 11.51 -9.94
N LYS A 103 -15.79 11.08 -11.04
CA LYS A 103 -16.13 9.79 -11.71
C LYS A 103 -15.97 8.59 -10.76
N PHE A 104 -15.02 8.66 -9.82
CA PHE A 104 -14.79 7.55 -8.89
C PHE A 104 -15.98 7.23 -8.00
N ARG A 105 -16.90 8.17 -7.76
CA ARG A 105 -18.13 7.92 -6.97
C ARG A 105 -19.21 7.21 -7.78
N SER A 106 -19.16 7.28 -9.10
CA SER A 106 -20.09 6.59 -10.01
C SER A 106 -19.57 5.25 -10.50
N PHE A 107 -18.32 4.91 -10.21
CA PHE A 107 -17.73 3.62 -10.60
C PHE A 107 -18.43 2.46 -9.89
N ASP A 108 -18.61 1.38 -10.65
CA ASP A 108 -18.90 0.09 -10.05
C ASP A 108 -17.68 -0.44 -9.25
N GLU A 109 -17.85 -1.56 -8.55
CA GLU A 109 -16.77 -2.11 -7.71
C GLU A 109 -15.51 -2.46 -8.54
N GLY A 110 -15.69 -3.04 -9.73
CA GLY A 110 -14.59 -3.44 -10.60
C GLY A 110 -13.83 -2.26 -11.16
N GLU A 111 -14.56 -1.23 -11.60
CA GLU A 111 -14.01 0.05 -12.05
C GLU A 111 -13.27 0.79 -10.93
N LEU A 112 -13.82 0.77 -9.71
CA LEU A 112 -13.19 1.41 -8.55
C LEU A 112 -11.87 0.71 -8.18
N ILE A 113 -11.84 -0.62 -8.17
CA ILE A 113 -10.61 -1.39 -7.94
C ILE A 113 -9.57 -1.08 -9.01
N ALA A 114 -9.98 -1.13 -10.28
CA ALA A 114 -9.12 -0.80 -11.42
C ALA A 114 -8.56 0.63 -11.32
N ALA A 115 -9.38 1.59 -10.88
CA ALA A 115 -8.96 2.97 -10.68
C ALA A 115 -7.90 3.10 -9.57
N VAL A 116 -8.06 2.42 -8.43
CA VAL A 116 -7.06 2.46 -7.35
C VAL A 116 -5.76 1.77 -7.76
N GLN A 117 -5.85 0.65 -8.48
CA GLN A 117 -4.68 -0.01 -9.08
C GLN A 117 -3.95 0.95 -10.04
N ALA A 118 -4.68 1.61 -10.93
CA ALA A 118 -4.14 2.60 -11.86
C ALA A 118 -3.48 3.78 -11.11
N LEU A 119 -4.15 4.36 -10.11
CA LEU A 119 -3.62 5.45 -9.29
C LEU A 119 -2.34 5.05 -8.55
N THR A 120 -2.23 3.79 -8.11
CA THR A 120 -1.01 3.27 -7.48
C THR A 120 0.18 3.33 -8.45
N ILE A 121 -0.04 2.90 -9.69
CA ILE A 121 0.97 2.90 -10.75
C ILE A 121 1.27 4.32 -11.24
N TYR A 122 0.25 5.15 -11.42
CA TYR A 122 0.40 6.57 -11.78
C TYR A 122 1.19 7.34 -10.73
N THR A 123 0.98 7.06 -9.44
CA THR A 123 1.77 7.66 -8.38
C THR A 123 3.25 7.32 -8.54
N LEU A 124 3.60 6.05 -8.80
CA LEU A 124 4.98 5.65 -9.07
C LEU A 124 5.58 6.36 -10.29
N ILE A 125 4.82 6.45 -11.39
CA ILE A 125 5.26 7.16 -12.59
C ILE A 125 5.47 8.65 -12.30
N LEU A 126 4.63 9.30 -11.49
CA LEU A 126 4.79 10.71 -11.15
C LEU A 126 5.94 10.96 -10.17
N LEU A 127 6.24 10.00 -9.29
CA LEU A 127 7.44 10.04 -8.44
C LEU A 127 8.73 9.86 -9.24
N PHE A 128 8.65 9.16 -10.38
CA PHE A 128 9.77 8.88 -11.28
C PHE A 128 9.38 9.06 -12.76
N PRO A 129 9.14 10.29 -13.25
CA PRO A 129 8.65 10.52 -14.61
C PRO A 129 9.58 9.97 -15.69
N CYS A 130 10.89 10.09 -15.46
CA CYS A 130 11.91 9.42 -16.24
C CYS A 130 12.27 8.05 -15.64
N ASN A 131 12.26 6.99 -16.45
CA ASN A 131 12.54 5.61 -16.01
C ASN A 131 14.00 5.37 -15.57
N GLU A 132 14.90 6.29 -15.86
CA GLU A 132 16.30 6.32 -15.43
C GLU A 132 16.54 7.26 -14.23
N GLN A 133 15.50 7.93 -13.73
CA GLN A 133 15.62 8.89 -12.62
C GLN A 133 15.99 8.22 -11.30
N MET A 134 16.96 8.79 -10.58
CA MET A 134 17.42 8.26 -9.29
C MET A 134 16.80 8.94 -8.07
N THR A 135 16.34 10.18 -8.21
CA THR A 135 15.73 10.98 -7.13
C THR A 135 14.21 10.85 -7.16
N VAL A 136 13.57 10.98 -6.01
CA VAL A 136 12.10 11.01 -5.92
C VAL A 136 11.61 12.43 -6.23
N SER A 137 10.68 12.56 -7.18
CA SER A 137 10.03 13.84 -7.50
C SER A 137 8.99 14.22 -6.45
N LEU A 138 8.83 15.51 -6.20
CA LEU A 138 7.73 16.03 -5.38
C LEU A 138 6.39 15.90 -6.12
N LEU A 139 5.37 15.46 -5.39
CA LEU A 139 4.00 15.47 -5.86
C LEU A 139 3.36 16.84 -5.57
N ASP A 140 2.52 17.31 -6.50
CA ASP A 140 1.72 18.52 -6.30
C ASP A 140 0.67 18.33 -5.18
N ASP A 141 0.44 19.37 -4.39
CA ASP A 141 -0.47 19.31 -3.23
C ASP A 141 -1.92 18.97 -3.62
N LYS A 142 -2.37 19.45 -4.79
CA LYS A 142 -3.71 19.14 -5.30
C LYS A 142 -3.83 17.66 -5.63
N LEU A 143 -2.79 17.07 -6.22
CA LEU A 143 -2.72 15.64 -6.48
C LEU A 143 -2.77 14.84 -5.18
N VAL A 144 -1.95 15.21 -4.18
CA VAL A 144 -1.95 14.54 -2.86
C VAL A 144 -3.34 14.60 -2.22
N LYS A 145 -4.01 15.76 -2.28
CA LYS A 145 -5.39 15.93 -1.77
C LYS A 145 -6.39 15.03 -2.49
N HIS A 146 -6.29 14.89 -3.81
CA HIS A 146 -7.15 13.96 -4.55
C HIS A 146 -6.90 12.51 -4.16
N LEU A 147 -5.64 12.08 -4.06
CA LEU A 147 -5.29 10.73 -3.63
C LEU A 147 -5.88 10.43 -2.25
N LYS A 148 -5.71 11.32 -1.27
CA LYS A 148 -6.34 11.19 0.06
C LYS A 148 -7.86 11.02 -0.06
N THR A 149 -8.52 11.86 -0.85
CA THR A 149 -9.99 11.86 -0.98
C THR A 149 -10.50 10.54 -1.56
N ILE A 150 -9.83 10.02 -2.58
CA ILE A 150 -10.19 8.74 -3.21
C ILE A 150 -9.95 7.59 -2.24
N MET A 151 -8.83 7.60 -1.51
CA MET A 151 -8.51 6.56 -0.53
C MET A 151 -9.54 6.46 0.59
N HIS A 152 -9.93 7.58 1.20
CA HIS A 152 -10.99 7.59 2.22
C HIS A 152 -12.32 7.05 1.66
N TYR A 153 -12.67 7.40 0.41
CA TYR A 153 -13.86 6.85 -0.23
C TYR A 153 -13.76 5.34 -0.44
N VAL A 154 -12.64 4.84 -0.97
CA VAL A 154 -12.43 3.40 -1.21
C VAL A 154 -12.51 2.61 0.09
N LEU A 155 -11.94 3.13 1.18
CA LEU A 155 -12.06 2.52 2.51
C LEU A 155 -13.50 2.50 3.02
N SER A 156 -14.28 3.56 2.76
CA SER A 156 -15.70 3.64 3.15
C SER A 156 -16.63 2.69 2.39
N THR A 157 -16.20 2.17 1.23
CA THR A 157 -16.99 1.24 0.39
C THR A 157 -16.78 -0.23 0.78
N GLY A 158 -16.26 -0.50 1.98
CA GLY A 158 -16.04 -1.84 2.50
C GLY A 158 -14.70 -2.45 2.09
N MET A 159 -13.99 -3.00 3.07
CA MET A 159 -12.67 -3.65 2.89
C MET A 159 -12.64 -5.06 3.47
N VAL A 160 -13.77 -5.54 4.00
CA VAL A 160 -13.91 -6.81 4.70
C VAL A 160 -15.18 -7.48 4.20
N ILE A 161 -15.10 -8.79 3.95
CA ILE A 161 -16.25 -9.63 3.64
C ILE A 161 -16.65 -10.40 4.89
N GLU A 162 -17.95 -10.60 5.06
CA GLU A 162 -18.52 -11.15 6.28
C GLU A 162 -18.05 -12.58 6.56
N GLU A 163 -17.88 -13.38 5.50
CA GLU A 163 -17.42 -14.76 5.59
C GLU A 163 -16.03 -14.87 6.22
N GLU A 164 -15.13 -13.92 5.92
CA GLU A 164 -13.79 -13.88 6.52
C GLU A 164 -13.83 -13.57 8.03
N ILE A 165 -14.83 -12.80 8.49
CA ILE A 165 -15.05 -12.54 9.92
C ILE A 165 -15.65 -13.78 10.59
N ASN A 166 -16.66 -14.37 9.95
CA ASN A 166 -17.42 -15.52 10.45
C ASN A 166 -16.69 -16.86 10.27
N ARG A 167 -15.46 -16.84 9.72
CA ARG A 167 -14.63 -18.03 9.46
C ARG A 167 -15.31 -19.04 8.53
N THR A 168 -16.06 -18.53 7.55
CA THR A 168 -16.66 -19.34 6.48
C THR A 168 -15.96 -19.05 5.16
N ARG A 169 -16.16 -19.93 4.17
CA ARG A 169 -15.54 -19.76 2.86
C ARG A 169 -16.34 -18.76 2.02
N PRO A 170 -15.77 -17.62 1.61
CA PRO A 170 -16.44 -16.70 0.69
C PRO A 170 -16.49 -17.26 -0.73
N LEU A 171 -17.30 -16.63 -1.57
CA LEU A 171 -17.23 -16.86 -3.02
C LEU A 171 -15.87 -16.41 -3.56
N TRP A 172 -15.25 -17.26 -4.38
CA TRP A 172 -13.91 -17.02 -4.91
C TRP A 172 -13.78 -15.67 -5.65
N ASP A 173 -14.71 -15.35 -6.54
CA ASP A 173 -14.66 -14.09 -7.30
C ASP A 173 -14.79 -12.86 -6.38
N CYS A 174 -15.64 -12.92 -5.34
CA CYS A 174 -15.75 -11.86 -4.33
C CYS A 174 -14.45 -11.70 -3.52
N TRP A 175 -13.86 -12.83 -3.10
CA TRP A 175 -12.59 -12.82 -2.37
C TRP A 175 -11.45 -12.22 -3.20
N ILE A 176 -11.36 -12.58 -4.49
CA ILE A 176 -10.38 -11.99 -5.41
C ILE A 176 -10.61 -10.48 -5.57
N SER A 177 -11.86 -10.05 -5.80
CA SER A 177 -12.22 -8.62 -5.93
C SER A 177 -11.72 -7.81 -4.72
N VAL A 178 -12.12 -8.23 -3.51
CA VAL A 178 -11.78 -7.51 -2.28
C VAL A 178 -10.29 -7.63 -1.96
N THR A 179 -9.63 -8.74 -2.29
CA THR A 179 -8.18 -8.88 -2.11
C THR A 179 -7.39 -7.98 -3.07
N CYS A 180 -7.82 -7.83 -4.32
CA CYS A 180 -7.27 -6.84 -5.26
C CYS A 180 -7.42 -5.41 -4.71
N LYS A 181 -8.61 -5.08 -4.19
CA LYS A 181 -8.90 -3.78 -3.55
C LYS A 181 -7.94 -3.50 -2.40
N ARG A 182 -7.78 -4.46 -1.46
CA ARG A 182 -6.85 -4.37 -0.32
C ARG A 182 -5.41 -4.17 -0.77
N ARG A 183 -4.93 -4.99 -1.71
CA ARG A 183 -3.55 -4.89 -2.20
C ARG A 183 -3.27 -3.56 -2.91
N ALA A 184 -4.21 -3.06 -3.69
CA ALA A 184 -4.08 -1.74 -4.32
C ALA A 184 -4.02 -0.61 -3.28
N VAL A 185 -4.93 -0.62 -2.30
CA VAL A 185 -4.95 0.34 -1.19
C VAL A 185 -3.65 0.31 -0.40
N LEU A 186 -3.22 -0.87 0.05
CA LEU A 186 -1.99 -1.05 0.83
C LEU A 186 -0.75 -0.66 0.03
N GLY A 187 -0.72 -0.96 -1.27
CA GLY A 187 0.35 -0.55 -2.17
C GLY A 187 0.47 0.97 -2.23
N LEU A 188 -0.64 1.67 -2.47
CA LEU A 188 -0.66 3.14 -2.51
C LEU A 188 -0.27 3.77 -1.17
N TYR A 189 -0.78 3.24 -0.05
CA TYR A 189 -0.37 3.69 1.29
C TYR A 189 1.14 3.49 1.54
N SER A 190 1.68 2.34 1.18
CA SER A 190 3.12 2.03 1.35
C SER A 190 4.00 2.98 0.54
N ILE A 191 3.61 3.23 -0.71
CA ILE A 191 4.31 4.16 -1.60
C ILE A 191 4.24 5.58 -1.06
N TYR A 192 3.06 6.03 -0.63
CA TYR A 192 2.89 7.37 -0.08
C TYR A 192 3.64 7.56 1.24
N TRP A 193 3.64 6.54 2.12
CA TRP A 193 4.43 6.54 3.33
C TRP A 193 5.92 6.68 3.02
N ALA A 194 6.44 5.87 2.08
CA ALA A 194 7.84 5.93 1.68
C ALA A 194 8.20 7.29 1.06
N TYR A 195 7.31 7.86 0.22
CA TYR A 195 7.43 9.22 -0.32
C TYR A 195 7.52 10.27 0.80
N SER A 196 6.59 10.21 1.77
CA SER A 196 6.53 11.17 2.87
C SER A 196 7.80 11.09 3.72
N ALA A 197 8.22 9.88 4.08
CA ALA A 197 9.45 9.65 4.84
C ALA A 197 10.71 10.08 4.07
N TYR A 198 10.76 9.87 2.75
CA TYR A 198 11.89 10.28 1.91
C TYR A 198 12.07 11.81 1.89
N HIS A 199 10.98 12.58 1.83
CA HIS A 199 11.00 14.04 1.80
C HIS A 199 10.90 14.70 3.18
N GLY A 200 10.85 13.92 4.25
CA GLY A 200 10.70 14.44 5.61
C GLY A 200 9.34 15.08 5.91
N MET A 201 8.28 14.60 5.26
CA MET A 201 6.91 15.09 5.43
C MET A 201 6.07 14.19 6.32
N GLN A 202 4.96 14.71 6.82
CA GLN A 202 3.98 13.91 7.57
C GLN A 202 3.31 12.87 6.67
N GLY A 203 3.34 11.60 7.10
CA GLY A 203 2.66 10.49 6.44
C GLY A 203 1.12 10.56 6.54
N PHE A 204 0.44 9.60 5.94
CA PHE A 204 -0.99 9.41 6.17
C PHE A 204 -1.24 8.78 7.54
N ASP A 205 -2.36 9.16 8.17
CA ASP A 205 -2.93 8.33 9.22
C ASP A 205 -3.42 7.02 8.59
N CYS A 206 -2.90 5.91 9.10
CA CYS A 206 -3.22 4.56 8.64
C CYS A 206 -4.11 3.82 9.65
N SER A 207 -4.66 4.52 10.67
CA SER A 207 -5.51 3.92 11.70
C SER A 207 -6.71 3.18 11.12
N GLU A 208 -7.29 3.69 10.03
CA GLU A 208 -8.40 3.08 9.29
C GLU A 208 -8.05 1.70 8.70
N LEU A 209 -6.76 1.43 8.46
CA LEU A 209 -6.30 0.15 7.93
C LEU A 209 -6.21 -0.92 9.01
N ASN A 210 -6.17 -0.57 10.30
CA ASN A 210 -5.88 -1.53 11.37
C ASN A 210 -6.83 -2.73 11.41
N HIS A 211 -8.07 -2.57 10.94
CA HIS A 211 -9.10 -3.61 11.01
C HIS A 211 -9.21 -4.46 9.73
N ILE A 212 -8.55 -4.06 8.64
CA ILE A 212 -8.61 -4.82 7.39
C ILE A 212 -7.65 -6.02 7.45
N PRO A 213 -7.91 -7.09 6.67
CA PRO A 213 -6.98 -8.21 6.56
C PRO A 213 -5.60 -7.79 6.07
N ALA A 214 -4.57 -8.39 6.68
CA ALA A 214 -3.22 -8.44 6.17
C ALA A 214 -3.19 -9.10 4.78
N PRO A 215 -2.16 -8.86 3.96
CA PRO A 215 -1.99 -9.56 2.69
C PRO A 215 -2.16 -11.07 2.85
N ALA A 216 -3.00 -11.63 1.99
CA ALA A 216 -3.41 -13.02 2.04
C ALA A 216 -2.24 -14.00 1.76
N PRO A 217 -2.38 -15.26 2.19
CA PRO A 217 -1.47 -16.35 1.83
C PRO A 217 -1.15 -16.41 0.33
N LYS A 218 0.13 -16.63 0.01
CA LYS A 218 0.65 -16.74 -1.35
C LYS A 218 -0.10 -17.78 -2.17
N TYR A 219 -0.33 -18.96 -1.60
CA TYR A 219 -0.98 -20.05 -2.31
C TYR A 219 -2.47 -19.78 -2.61
N LEU A 220 -3.16 -18.99 -1.79
CA LEU A 220 -4.54 -18.56 -2.07
C LEU A 220 -4.54 -17.49 -3.18
N TRP A 221 -3.63 -16.53 -3.10
CA TRP A 221 -3.50 -15.48 -4.11
C TRP A 221 -3.06 -16.02 -5.48
N GLN A 222 -2.30 -17.12 -5.53
CA GLN A 222 -1.80 -17.71 -6.77
C GLN A 222 -2.71 -18.80 -7.35
N ALA A 223 -3.80 -19.16 -6.67
CA ALA A 223 -4.72 -20.17 -7.17
C ALA A 223 -5.38 -19.71 -8.48
N THR A 224 -5.30 -20.53 -9.52
CA THR A 224 -5.72 -20.15 -10.88
C THR A 224 -7.13 -20.66 -11.23
N THR A 225 -7.68 -21.58 -10.44
CA THR A 225 -9.04 -22.10 -10.61
C THR A 225 -9.83 -22.03 -9.31
N LYS A 226 -11.16 -22.03 -9.45
CA LYS A 226 -12.08 -21.98 -8.32
C LYS A 226 -11.92 -23.20 -7.43
N GLU A 227 -11.84 -24.37 -8.03
CA GLU A 227 -11.76 -25.65 -7.33
C GLU A 227 -10.45 -25.75 -6.52
N GLN A 228 -9.34 -25.28 -7.11
CA GLN A 228 -8.05 -25.22 -6.43
C GLN A 228 -8.13 -24.26 -5.24
N TRP A 229 -8.66 -23.06 -5.46
CA TRP A 229 -8.79 -22.05 -4.42
C TRP A 229 -9.69 -22.52 -3.27
N GLU A 230 -10.85 -23.11 -3.58
CA GLU A 230 -11.79 -23.61 -2.56
C GLU A 230 -11.17 -24.72 -1.70
N SER A 231 -10.44 -25.64 -2.31
CA SER A 231 -9.69 -26.69 -1.60
C SER A 231 -8.62 -26.09 -0.66
N LEU A 232 -7.85 -25.11 -1.14
CA LEU A 232 -6.83 -24.42 -0.35
C LEU A 232 -7.45 -23.62 0.79
N TYR A 233 -8.54 -22.90 0.53
CA TYR A 233 -9.21 -22.06 1.52
C TYR A 233 -9.81 -22.90 2.66
N ASN A 234 -10.39 -24.07 2.36
CA ASN A 234 -10.88 -24.97 3.40
C ASN A 234 -9.75 -25.49 4.30
N ARG A 235 -8.57 -25.76 3.72
CA ARG A 235 -7.40 -26.16 4.50
C ARG A 235 -6.91 -25.01 5.38
N TRP A 236 -6.86 -23.79 4.83
CA TRP A 236 -6.52 -22.60 5.58
C TRP A 236 -7.48 -22.37 6.75
N LEU A 237 -8.80 -22.48 6.54
CA LEU A 237 -9.81 -22.36 7.62
C LEU A 237 -9.64 -23.40 8.73
N ALA A 238 -9.17 -24.61 8.40
CA ALA A 238 -8.94 -25.67 9.39
C ALA A 238 -7.68 -25.42 10.24
N GLN A 239 -6.69 -24.69 9.70
CA GLN A 239 -5.42 -24.39 10.36
C GLN A 239 -5.44 -23.06 11.11
N TRP A 240 -6.14 -22.06 10.55
CA TRP A 240 -6.18 -20.70 11.07
C TRP A 240 -7.22 -20.56 12.18
N ASP A 241 -6.77 -20.29 13.40
CA ASP A 241 -7.66 -20.05 14.54
C ASP A 241 -7.99 -18.56 14.70
N GLY A 242 -9.28 -18.27 14.85
CA GLY A 242 -9.82 -16.91 14.87
C GLY A 242 -10.06 -16.30 13.47
N PRO A 243 -10.39 -15.00 13.39
CA PRO A 243 -10.48 -14.29 12.13
C PRO A 243 -9.09 -14.14 11.50
N TYR A 244 -9.05 -13.78 10.22
CA TYR A 244 -7.85 -13.41 9.47
C TYR A 244 -6.86 -12.54 10.28
N TYR A 245 -5.58 -12.60 9.93
CA TYR A 245 -4.58 -11.69 10.50
C TYR A 245 -4.87 -10.25 10.06
N ARG A 246 -4.96 -9.31 11.00
CA ARG A 246 -5.28 -7.90 10.73
C ARG A 246 -4.01 -7.10 10.48
N GLN A 247 -4.13 -6.03 9.69
CA GLN A 247 -3.03 -5.07 9.52
C GLN A 247 -2.59 -4.47 10.86
N GLY A 248 -3.53 -4.20 11.76
CA GLY A 248 -3.22 -3.65 13.08
C GLY A 248 -2.32 -4.56 13.92
N GLU A 249 -2.47 -5.89 13.77
CA GLU A 249 -1.69 -6.87 14.52
C GLU A 249 -0.20 -6.81 14.16
N LEU A 250 0.13 -6.45 12.91
CA LEU A 250 1.50 -6.26 12.46
C LEU A 250 2.25 -5.20 13.29
N PHE A 251 1.57 -4.12 13.70
CA PHE A 251 2.14 -3.05 14.53
C PHE A 251 2.24 -3.40 16.02
N THR A 252 1.77 -4.59 16.41
CA THR A 252 1.82 -5.06 17.80
C THR A 252 2.82 -6.19 18.01
N ILE A 253 3.54 -6.58 16.97
CA ILE A 253 4.57 -7.63 17.04
C ILE A 253 5.66 -7.18 18.01
N THR A 254 5.87 -7.97 19.06
CA THR A 254 6.84 -7.65 20.10
C THR A 254 8.26 -7.59 19.51
N PRO A 255 9.07 -6.57 19.86
CA PRO A 255 10.46 -6.51 19.42
C PRO A 255 11.25 -7.74 19.87
N GLY A 256 11.97 -8.36 18.93
CA GLY A 256 12.78 -9.55 19.21
C GLY A 256 12.91 -10.46 18.00
N VAL A 257 13.54 -11.63 18.22
CA VAL A 257 13.68 -12.68 17.19
C VAL A 257 12.44 -13.57 17.12
N ARG A 258 11.73 -13.73 18.24
CA ARG A 258 10.52 -14.54 18.34
C ARG A 258 9.28 -13.66 18.22
N MET A 259 8.26 -14.19 17.58
CA MET A 259 6.96 -13.52 17.39
C MET A 259 5.88 -14.36 18.06
N ASP A 260 4.68 -13.80 18.22
CA ASP A 260 3.54 -14.60 18.62
C ASP A 260 3.15 -15.60 17.51
N LYS A 261 2.47 -16.68 17.90
CA LYS A 261 2.15 -17.78 16.99
C LYS A 261 1.32 -17.33 15.76
N ARG A 262 0.47 -16.30 15.90
CA ARG A 262 -0.35 -15.81 14.78
C ARG A 262 0.50 -15.03 13.78
N ALA A 263 1.40 -14.18 14.27
CA ALA A 263 2.38 -13.51 13.43
C ALA A 263 3.29 -14.51 12.72
N GLU A 264 3.82 -15.52 13.43
CA GLU A 264 4.65 -16.58 12.82
C GLU A 264 3.89 -17.31 11.70
N LEU A 265 2.63 -17.69 11.94
CA LEU A 265 1.79 -18.35 10.94
C LEU A 265 1.52 -17.45 9.73
N TRP A 266 1.27 -16.15 9.93
CA TRP A 266 1.10 -15.21 8.83
C TRP A 266 2.38 -15.09 7.99
N PHE A 267 3.54 -14.94 8.63
CA PHE A 267 4.84 -14.87 7.94
C PHE A 267 5.23 -16.16 7.21
N GLU A 268 4.73 -17.32 7.65
CA GLU A 268 4.92 -18.60 6.96
C GLU A 268 4.21 -18.63 5.60
N GLU A 269 3.07 -17.95 5.49
CA GLU A 269 2.18 -18.06 4.33
C GLU A 269 2.23 -16.86 3.37
N VAL A 270 2.66 -15.70 3.86
CA VAL A 270 2.59 -14.43 3.12
C VAL A 270 3.44 -14.44 1.84
N ASP A 271 2.98 -13.71 0.83
CA ASP A 271 3.74 -13.51 -0.40
C ASP A 271 4.74 -12.35 -0.32
N GLU A 272 5.45 -12.13 -1.42
CA GLU A 272 6.46 -11.08 -1.54
C GLU A 272 5.89 -9.67 -1.31
N PHE A 273 4.60 -9.46 -1.60
CA PHE A 273 3.93 -8.18 -1.35
C PHE A 273 3.66 -7.96 0.13
N GLY A 274 3.19 -8.97 0.86
CA GLY A 274 3.05 -8.83 2.29
C GLY A 274 4.38 -8.75 3.03
N MET A 275 5.43 -9.40 2.54
CA MET A 275 6.80 -9.17 3.03
C MET A 275 7.26 -7.72 2.82
N LEU A 276 6.97 -7.15 1.65
CA LEU A 276 7.25 -5.73 1.38
C LEU A 276 6.50 -4.82 2.36
N PHE A 277 5.20 -5.08 2.58
CA PHE A 277 4.40 -4.33 3.53
C PHE A 277 4.95 -4.46 4.96
N ALA A 278 5.42 -5.64 5.34
CA ALA A 278 5.99 -5.87 6.66
C ALA A 278 7.25 -5.03 6.95
N THR A 279 8.00 -4.65 5.91
CA THR A 279 9.16 -3.76 6.08
C THR A 279 8.80 -2.35 6.53
N SER A 280 7.55 -1.92 6.30
CA SER A 280 7.06 -0.58 6.69
C SER A 280 6.67 -0.49 8.17
N ILE A 281 6.34 -1.61 8.82
CA ILE A 281 5.82 -1.67 10.20
C ILE A 281 6.82 -1.11 11.21
N LYS A 282 8.10 -1.52 11.10
CA LYS A 282 9.17 -1.14 12.05
C LYS A 282 9.45 0.36 12.11
N THR A 283 8.90 1.11 11.18
CA THR A 283 9.15 2.54 11.00
C THR A 283 7.94 3.41 11.31
N PHE A 284 6.72 2.84 11.39
CA PHE A 284 5.53 3.58 11.84
C PHE A 284 5.51 3.77 13.36
N GLU A 285 6.11 2.86 14.14
CA GLU A 285 6.32 3.05 15.60
C GLU A 285 7.21 4.24 15.93
N ARG A 286 7.97 4.73 14.95
CA ARG A 286 8.86 5.89 15.06
C ARG A 286 8.56 6.84 13.92
N GLY A 287 7.35 7.38 13.90
CA GLY A 287 7.05 8.55 13.06
C GLY A 287 8.14 9.60 13.25
N PRO A 288 8.55 10.31 12.18
CA PRO A 288 9.67 11.20 12.30
C PRO A 288 9.25 12.42 13.12
N GLU A 289 9.71 12.49 14.37
CA GLU A 289 9.82 13.76 15.08
C GLU A 289 10.96 14.54 14.42
N PHE A 290 10.67 15.19 13.29
CA PHE A 290 11.56 16.20 12.75
C PHE A 290 11.48 17.41 13.68
N THR A 291 12.40 17.49 14.63
CA THR A 291 12.68 18.71 15.35
C THR A 291 13.12 19.75 14.33
N VAL A 292 12.23 20.69 13.99
CA VAL A 292 12.63 21.96 13.40
C VAL A 292 13.51 22.62 14.46
N SER A 293 14.83 22.58 14.25
CA SER A 293 15.71 23.45 15.01
C SER A 293 15.36 24.87 14.59
N PRO A 294 14.96 25.77 15.50
CA PRO A 294 15.00 27.17 15.17
C PRO A 294 16.47 27.52 15.00
N GLU A 295 16.89 27.72 13.75
CA GLU A 295 18.02 28.60 13.49
C GLU A 295 17.75 29.89 14.26
N ASN A 296 18.71 30.30 15.08
CA ASN A 296 18.83 31.70 15.42
C ASN A 296 20.31 32.10 15.44
N PRO A 297 20.60 33.33 14.99
CA PRO A 297 21.92 33.83 14.64
C PRO A 297 22.85 34.06 15.84
#